data_AF-A0A5A7VJ20-F1
#
_entry.id   AF-A0A5A7VJ20-F1
#
_cell.length_a   1.000
_cell.length_b   1.000
_cell.length_c   1.000
_cell.angle_alpha   90.00
_cell.angle_beta   90.00
_cell.angle_gamma   90.00
#
_symmetry.space_group_name_H-M   'P 1'
#
loop_
_entity.id
_entity.type
_entity.pdbx_description
1 polymer ?
#
loop_
_entity_poly.entity_id
_entity_poly.type
_entity_poly.pdbx_seq_one_letter_code
_entity_poly.pdbx_strand_id
1 'polypeptide(L)'
;MSKVVCKTKRIGGGFGGKETRAVVYVAAASVPSFLLNQPVKLTLDRDTDMMITGQQHNFLGKYKGKVCFTNFPSNTAFRGFGGPQGMLITENWIQRIAVELKKTPEEIRDQLKTSCDFANARKEVEQFNSQNRWKKHGVAMVPTKFGISFTLKLMNQAGALVHVYTDGTILVTHGGVEMGQGLHTKVAQVAASAFNIPLSSEIYL
;
A
#
# COMPACT_ATOMS: atom_id res chain seq x y z
N MET A 1 27.33 -12.01 -4.65
CA MET A 1 26.28 -11.20 -5.31
C MET A 1 26.81 -10.16 -6.31
N SER A 2 28.12 -9.87 -6.39
CA SER A 2 28.68 -8.81 -7.25
C SER A 2 28.47 -8.98 -8.77
N LYS A 3 28.08 -10.18 -9.25
CA LYS A 3 27.92 -10.48 -10.67
C LYS A 3 26.52 -10.20 -11.23
N VAL A 4 25.53 -9.92 -10.38
CA VAL A 4 24.14 -9.69 -10.78
C VAL A 4 23.74 -8.27 -10.42
N VAL A 5 23.28 -7.50 -11.41
CA VAL A 5 22.85 -6.11 -11.23
C VAL A 5 21.37 -6.00 -11.58
N CYS A 6 20.56 -5.62 -10.58
CA CYS A 6 19.14 -5.34 -10.77
C CYS A 6 18.94 -3.83 -10.97
N LYS A 7 18.34 -3.42 -12.09
CA LYS A 7 18.03 -2.01 -12.39
C LYS A 7 16.54 -1.83 -12.53
N THR A 8 15.97 -0.84 -11.84
CA THR A 8 14.55 -0.50 -11.93
C THR A 8 14.41 1.01 -12.07
N LYS A 9 13.95 1.47 -13.24
CA LYS A 9 13.68 2.91 -13.47
C LYS A 9 12.34 3.33 -12.86
N ARG A 10 11.28 2.61 -13.19
CA ARG A 10 9.92 2.84 -12.70
C ARG A 10 9.10 1.57 -12.86
N ILE A 11 8.16 1.36 -11.96
CA ILE A 11 7.14 0.31 -12.07
C ILE A 11 5.77 0.95 -12.32
N GLY A 12 4.97 0.36 -13.21
CA GLY A 12 3.56 0.75 -13.39
C GLY A 12 2.67 0.17 -12.30
N GLY A 13 2.77 0.69 -11.07
CA GLY A 13 2.02 0.19 -9.91
C GLY A 13 2.54 -1.14 -9.35
N GLY A 14 2.64 -1.21 -8.02
CA GLY A 14 3.11 -2.41 -7.31
C GLY A 14 2.09 -2.92 -6.27
N PHE A 15 1.62 -2.02 -5.40
CA PHE A 15 0.60 -2.28 -4.36
C PHE A 15 0.91 -3.48 -3.42
N GLY A 16 2.16 -3.94 -3.36
CA GLY A 16 2.63 -5.11 -2.60
C GLY A 16 2.82 -6.38 -3.44
N GLY A 17 2.13 -6.52 -4.57
CA GLY A 17 2.23 -7.70 -5.43
C GLY A 17 3.64 -7.93 -6.01
N LYS A 18 4.38 -6.85 -6.25
CA LYS A 18 5.75 -6.88 -6.80
C LYS A 18 6.85 -6.84 -5.73
N GLU A 19 6.50 -6.95 -4.46
CA GLU A 19 7.48 -6.95 -3.36
C GLU A 19 8.31 -8.25 -3.34
N THR A 20 7.65 -9.40 -3.50
CA THR A 20 8.31 -10.71 -3.44
C THR A 20 8.01 -11.61 -4.64
N ARG A 21 6.80 -11.53 -5.20
CA ARG A 21 6.31 -12.47 -6.23
C ARG A 21 7.05 -12.34 -7.55
N ALA A 22 7.58 -11.14 -7.85
CA ALA A 22 8.38 -10.89 -9.04
C ALA A 22 9.65 -11.76 -9.12
N VAL A 23 10.20 -12.18 -7.97
CA VAL A 23 11.45 -12.94 -7.89
C VAL A 23 11.38 -14.26 -8.66
N VAL A 24 10.21 -14.93 -8.63
CA VAL A 24 10.02 -16.21 -9.32
C VAL A 24 10.20 -16.06 -10.83
N TYR A 25 9.67 -14.98 -11.41
CA TYR A 25 9.77 -14.73 -12.86
C TYR A 25 11.14 -14.22 -13.27
N VAL A 26 11.79 -13.42 -12.41
CA VAL A 26 13.16 -12.99 -12.63
C VAL A 26 14.11 -14.20 -12.63
N ALA A 27 13.90 -15.15 -11.72
CA ALA A 27 14.66 -16.40 -11.70
C ALA A 27 14.36 -17.29 -12.92
N ALA A 28 13.10 -17.41 -13.32
CA ALA A 28 12.71 -18.18 -14.51
C ALA A 28 13.31 -17.60 -15.80
N ALA A 29 13.42 -16.28 -15.91
CA ALA A 29 14.02 -15.60 -17.07
C ALA A 29 15.56 -15.62 -17.04
N SER A 30 16.19 -15.67 -15.86
CA SER A 30 17.65 -15.63 -15.74
C SER A 30 18.33 -16.92 -16.18
N VAL A 31 17.69 -18.09 -15.97
CA VAL A 31 18.21 -19.40 -16.38
C VAL A 31 18.41 -19.51 -17.90
N PRO A 32 17.41 -19.30 -18.77
CA PRO A 32 17.61 -19.37 -20.21
C PRO A 32 18.55 -18.27 -20.73
N SER A 33 18.53 -17.07 -20.13
CA SER A 33 19.48 -16.00 -20.45
C SER A 33 20.92 -16.44 -20.25
N PHE A 34 21.19 -17.13 -19.15
CA PHE A 34 22.52 -17.66 -18.84
C PHE A 34 22.93 -18.83 -19.76
N LEU A 35 22.01 -19.78 -20.01
CA LEU A 35 22.32 -20.96 -20.82
C LEU A 35 22.49 -20.66 -22.31
N LEU A 36 21.70 -19.73 -22.84
CA LEU A 36 21.71 -19.36 -24.25
C LEU A 36 22.69 -18.22 -24.55
N ASN A 37 23.23 -17.57 -23.52
CA ASN A 37 24.04 -16.36 -23.64
C ASN A 37 23.38 -15.28 -24.50
N GLN A 38 22.06 -15.12 -24.34
CA GLN A 38 21.23 -14.18 -25.09
C GLN A 38 20.27 -13.42 -24.17
N PRO A 39 19.92 -12.16 -24.49
CA PRO A 39 18.93 -11.41 -23.73
C PRO A 39 17.55 -12.07 -23.77
N VAL A 40 16.97 -12.35 -22.60
CA VAL A 40 15.62 -12.91 -22.47
C VAL A 40 14.69 -11.86 -21.86
N LYS A 41 13.51 -11.67 -22.47
CA LYS A 41 12.43 -10.84 -21.96
C LYS A 41 11.23 -11.72 -21.65
N LEU A 42 10.69 -11.58 -20.44
CA LEU A 42 9.46 -12.23 -20.00
C LEU A 42 8.43 -11.17 -19.67
N THR A 43 7.25 -11.26 -20.26
CA THR A 43 6.09 -10.39 -19.97
C THR A 43 4.89 -11.29 -19.79
N LEU A 44 4.18 -11.13 -18.69
CA LEU A 44 3.01 -11.93 -18.39
C LEU A 44 1.78 -11.26 -18.98
N ASP A 45 0.91 -12.07 -19.56
CA ASP A 45 -0.45 -11.66 -19.88
C ASP A 45 -1.28 -11.50 -18.60
N ARG A 46 -2.37 -10.73 -18.71
CA ARG A 46 -3.16 -10.29 -17.56
C ARG A 46 -3.80 -11.45 -16.80
N ASP A 47 -4.35 -12.41 -17.52
CA ASP A 47 -4.95 -13.62 -16.98
C ASP A 47 -3.91 -14.46 -16.24
N THR A 48 -2.74 -14.65 -16.85
CA THR A 48 -1.62 -15.37 -16.28
C THR A 48 -1.19 -14.70 -14.99
N ASP A 49 -0.90 -13.40 -15.02
CA ASP A 49 -0.54 -12.58 -13.85
C ASP A 49 -1.56 -12.72 -12.71
N MET A 50 -2.85 -12.63 -13.01
CA MET A 50 -3.93 -12.78 -12.02
C MET A 50 -4.01 -14.18 -11.40
N MET A 51 -3.68 -15.23 -12.18
CA MET A 51 -3.70 -16.61 -11.69
C MET A 51 -2.51 -16.91 -10.76
N ILE A 52 -1.33 -16.35 -11.04
CA ILE A 52 -0.08 -16.84 -10.41
C ILE A 52 0.52 -15.91 -9.37
N THR A 53 0.29 -14.59 -9.47
CA THR A 53 0.97 -13.63 -8.59
C THR A 53 0.37 -13.57 -7.18
N GLY A 54 -0.80 -14.17 -6.97
CA GLY A 54 -1.48 -14.17 -5.68
C GLY A 54 -2.13 -12.82 -5.36
N GLN A 55 -3.00 -12.79 -4.37
CA GLN A 55 -3.81 -11.62 -4.05
C GLN A 55 -3.63 -11.20 -2.59
N GLN A 56 -4.47 -10.26 -2.15
CA GLN A 56 -4.63 -9.96 -0.73
C GLN A 56 -5.17 -11.19 0.00
N HIS A 57 -4.74 -11.36 1.25
CA HIS A 57 -5.16 -12.47 2.08
C HIS A 57 -6.66 -12.39 2.42
N ASN A 58 -7.37 -13.50 2.20
CA ASN A 58 -8.71 -13.73 2.71
C ASN A 58 -8.67 -13.89 4.25
N PHE A 59 -9.63 -13.28 4.94
CA PHE A 59 -9.69 -13.31 6.41
C PHE A 59 -11.02 -13.90 6.88
N LEU A 60 -10.94 -14.78 7.87
CA LEU A 60 -12.07 -15.21 8.68
C LEU A 60 -11.81 -14.81 10.13
N GLY A 61 -12.47 -13.73 10.57
CA GLY A 61 -12.33 -13.20 11.92
C GLY A 61 -13.18 -13.98 12.93
N LYS A 62 -12.55 -14.86 13.69
CA LYS A 62 -13.06 -15.31 15.01
C LYS A 62 -12.21 -14.63 16.10
N TYR A 63 -12.59 -14.77 17.37
CA TYR A 63 -11.84 -14.22 18.51
C TYR A 63 -10.34 -14.60 18.52
N LYS A 64 -9.95 -15.65 17.78
CA LYS A 64 -8.56 -16.02 17.47
C LYS A 64 -8.39 -16.19 15.97
N GLY A 65 -7.36 -15.55 15.40
CA GLY A 65 -6.92 -15.74 14.02
C GLY A 65 -5.83 -16.82 13.90
N LYS A 66 -5.78 -17.52 12.76
CA LYS A 66 -4.70 -18.43 12.39
C LYS A 66 -4.32 -18.22 10.93
N VAL A 67 -3.04 -18.40 10.61
CA VAL A 67 -2.58 -18.47 9.21
C VAL A 67 -2.85 -19.88 8.70
N CYS A 68 -3.56 -19.99 7.57
CA CYS A 68 -3.96 -21.27 7.00
C CYS A 68 -3.20 -21.55 5.72
N PHE A 69 -2.58 -22.72 5.62
CA PHE A 69 -1.99 -23.20 4.38
C PHE A 69 -3.07 -23.88 3.53
N THR A 70 -3.11 -23.56 2.23
CA THR A 70 -4.11 -24.07 1.30
C THR A 70 -3.48 -24.31 -0.08
N ASN A 71 -4.18 -25.07 -0.94
CA ASN A 71 -3.73 -25.37 -2.30
C ASN A 71 -4.05 -24.25 -3.32
N PHE A 72 -4.33 -23.03 -2.85
CA PHE A 72 -4.49 -21.85 -3.71
C PHE A 72 -3.13 -21.18 -3.98
N PRO A 73 -3.02 -20.35 -5.04
CA PRO A 73 -1.84 -19.52 -5.27
C PRO A 73 -1.47 -18.75 -3.99
N SER A 74 -0.18 -18.76 -3.65
CA SER A 74 0.30 -18.10 -2.44
C SER A 74 0.04 -16.59 -2.49
N ASN A 75 -0.78 -16.12 -1.55
CA ASN A 75 -1.11 -14.72 -1.39
C ASN A 75 0.11 -13.92 -0.90
N THR A 76 0.05 -12.60 -1.07
CA THR A 76 1.18 -11.72 -0.79
C THR A 76 0.75 -10.44 -0.09
N ALA A 77 1.71 -9.54 0.11
CA ALA A 77 1.46 -8.18 0.54
C ALA A 77 0.48 -7.49 -0.40
N PHE A 78 -0.52 -6.83 0.19
CA PHE A 78 -1.34 -5.85 -0.51
C PHE A 78 -1.33 -4.56 0.32
N ARG A 79 -1.57 -3.40 -0.31
CA ARG A 79 -1.58 -2.09 0.37
C ARG A 79 -2.40 -2.14 1.67
N GLY A 80 -1.72 -1.98 2.80
CA GLY A 80 -2.29 -2.07 4.15
C GLY A 80 -1.84 -3.30 4.97
N PHE A 81 -1.28 -4.33 4.33
CA PHE A 81 -0.59 -5.46 4.96
C PHE A 81 -1.35 -6.11 6.13
N GLY A 82 -2.62 -6.49 5.90
CA GLY A 82 -3.46 -7.11 6.94
C GLY A 82 -4.20 -6.11 7.84
N GLY A 83 -3.74 -4.86 7.91
CA GLY A 83 -4.37 -3.78 8.66
C GLY A 83 -5.84 -3.56 8.28
N PRO A 84 -6.19 -3.40 6.99
CA PRO A 84 -7.58 -3.24 6.56
C PRO A 84 -8.51 -4.37 7.03
N GLN A 85 -8.06 -5.62 6.96
CA GLN A 85 -8.87 -6.76 7.41
C GLN A 85 -9.11 -6.73 8.92
N GLY A 86 -8.06 -6.45 9.71
CA GLY A 86 -8.19 -6.34 11.17
C GLY A 86 -9.09 -5.17 11.59
N MET A 87 -8.95 -4.02 10.94
CA MET A 87 -9.79 -2.85 11.20
C MET A 87 -11.26 -3.16 10.88
N LEU A 88 -11.55 -3.77 9.73
CA LEU A 88 -12.92 -4.11 9.35
C LEU A 88 -13.60 -5.09 10.31
N ILE A 89 -12.87 -6.11 10.78
CA ILE A 89 -13.40 -7.08 11.77
C ILE A 89 -13.73 -6.37 13.08
N THR A 90 -12.82 -5.52 13.56
CA THR A 90 -13.01 -4.76 14.81
C THR A 90 -14.20 -3.81 14.69
N GLU A 91 -14.33 -3.12 13.57
CA GLU A 91 -15.46 -2.24 13.29
C GLU A 91 -16.79 -2.99 13.23
N ASN A 92 -16.82 -4.20 12.69
CA ASN A 92 -18.02 -5.04 12.71
C ASN A 92 -18.44 -5.41 14.14
N TRP A 93 -17.48 -5.70 15.02
CA TRP A 93 -17.78 -5.97 16.43
C TRP A 93 -18.33 -4.75 17.15
N ILE A 94 -17.74 -3.56 16.93
CA ILE A 94 -18.24 -2.29 17.50
C ILE A 94 -19.68 -2.04 17.04
N GLN A 95 -19.99 -2.27 15.76
CA GLN A 95 -21.36 -2.13 15.25
C GLN A 95 -22.34 -3.09 15.93
N ARG A 96 -21.96 -4.37 16.13
CA ARG A 96 -22.82 -5.34 16.83
C ARG A 96 -23.07 -4.94 18.29
N ILE A 97 -22.03 -4.47 18.99
CA ILE A 97 -22.14 -3.97 20.36
C ILE A 97 -23.07 -2.76 20.42
N ALA A 98 -22.96 -1.83 19.47
CA ALA A 98 -23.83 -0.66 19.39
C ALA A 98 -25.32 -1.06 19.27
N VAL A 99 -25.63 -2.01 18.38
CA VAL A 99 -26.98 -2.54 18.19
C VAL A 99 -27.52 -3.15 19.48
N GLU A 100 -26.73 -4.00 20.16
CA GLU A 100 -27.14 -4.67 21.40
C GLU A 100 -27.41 -3.65 22.53
N LEU A 101 -26.56 -2.62 22.62
CA LEU A 101 -26.69 -1.56 23.63
C LEU A 101 -27.74 -0.50 23.28
N LYS A 102 -28.41 -0.60 22.11
CA LYS A 102 -29.31 0.43 21.57
C LYS A 102 -28.67 1.83 21.51
N LYS A 103 -27.35 1.87 21.31
CA LYS A 103 -26.55 3.09 21.14
C LYS A 103 -26.08 3.17 19.71
N THR A 104 -25.63 4.34 19.26
CA THR A 104 -24.99 4.41 17.94
C THR A 104 -23.49 4.17 18.03
N PRO A 105 -22.86 3.60 16.99
CA PRO A 105 -21.41 3.40 16.97
C PRO A 105 -20.63 4.69 17.24
N GLU A 106 -21.21 5.84 16.91
CA GLU A 106 -20.61 7.14 17.11
C GLU A 106 -20.72 7.65 18.55
N GLU A 107 -21.78 7.31 19.29
CA GLU A 107 -21.87 7.57 20.75
C GLU A 107 -20.80 6.77 21.51
N ILE A 108 -20.45 5.59 21.01
CA ILE A 108 -19.33 4.79 21.52
C ILE A 108 -17.98 5.46 21.17
N ARG A 109 -17.92 6.23 20.09
CA ARG A 109 -16.71 6.89 19.58
C ARG A 109 -16.61 8.39 19.97
N ASP A 110 -17.54 8.91 20.77
CA ASP A 110 -17.89 10.34 20.79
C ASP A 110 -16.86 11.32 21.37
N GLN A 111 -15.66 10.86 21.69
CA GLN A 111 -14.56 11.75 22.11
C GLN A 111 -13.85 12.46 20.95
N LEU A 112 -14.29 12.30 19.69
CA LEU A 112 -13.57 12.78 18.47
C LEU A 112 -14.39 13.63 17.48
N LYS A 113 -15.64 14.03 17.79
CA LYS A 113 -16.61 14.57 16.80
C LYS A 113 -16.52 16.06 16.41
N THR A 114 -15.62 16.87 16.95
CA THR A 114 -15.80 18.35 16.90
C THR A 114 -15.50 19.04 15.55
N SER A 115 -15.32 18.34 14.44
CA SER A 115 -14.91 18.95 13.16
C SER A 115 -15.76 18.59 11.93
N CYS A 116 -16.77 17.74 12.05
CA CYS A 116 -17.62 17.34 10.93
C CYS A 116 -19.09 17.46 11.31
N ASP A 117 -19.91 18.07 10.42
CA ASP A 117 -21.35 18.24 10.60
C ASP A 117 -22.14 16.92 10.44
N PHE A 118 -21.64 15.89 11.11
CA PHE A 118 -22.17 14.54 11.08
C PHE A 118 -23.58 14.47 11.68
N ALA A 119 -23.86 15.36 12.63
CA ALA A 119 -25.18 15.47 13.25
C ALA A 119 -26.26 15.86 12.23
N ASN A 120 -25.98 16.81 11.33
CA ASN A 120 -26.93 17.19 10.29
C ASN A 120 -27.04 16.13 9.19
N ALA A 121 -25.92 15.57 8.73
CA ALA A 121 -25.92 14.47 7.76
C ALA A 121 -26.76 13.27 8.24
N ARG A 122 -26.74 12.97 9.54
CA ARG A 122 -27.58 11.93 10.14
C ARG A 122 -29.06 12.27 10.10
N LYS A 123 -29.45 13.49 10.45
CA LYS A 123 -30.85 13.93 10.40
C LYS A 123 -31.42 13.85 8.98
N GLU A 124 -30.65 14.25 7.98
CA GLU A 124 -31.04 14.17 6.58
C GLU A 124 -31.27 12.71 6.12
N VAL A 125 -30.38 11.81 6.54
CA VAL A 125 -30.53 10.37 6.28
C VAL A 125 -31.80 9.81 6.92
N GLU A 126 -32.09 10.16 8.17
CA GLU A 126 -33.29 9.72 8.88
C GLU A 126 -34.57 10.25 8.20
N GLN A 127 -34.58 11.53 7.82
CA GLN A 127 -35.69 12.15 7.08
C GLN A 127 -35.92 11.45 5.73
N PHE A 128 -34.88 11.28 4.91
CA PHE A 128 -34.98 10.57 3.64
C PHE A 128 -35.51 9.14 3.82
N ASN A 129 -35.01 8.42 4.83
CA ASN A 129 -35.39 7.05 5.11
C ASN A 129 -36.85 6.92 5.57
N SER A 130 -37.41 7.92 6.26
CA SER A 130 -38.83 7.94 6.65
C SER A 130 -39.77 8.08 5.45
N GLN A 131 -39.34 8.80 4.41
CA GLN A 131 -40.15 9.12 3.23
C GLN A 131 -40.04 8.06 2.12
N ASN A 132 -39.00 7.20 2.17
CA ASN A 132 -38.70 6.26 1.10
C ASN A 132 -38.75 4.81 1.61
N ARG A 133 -39.71 4.01 1.11
CA ARG A 133 -39.82 2.59 1.47
C ARG A 133 -38.71 1.72 0.88
N TRP A 134 -38.35 1.95 -0.39
CA TRP A 134 -37.48 1.06 -1.18
C TRP A 134 -36.08 1.60 -1.45
N LYS A 135 -35.78 2.82 -1.01
CA LYS A 135 -34.44 3.44 -1.08
C LYS A 135 -34.08 3.93 0.30
N LYS A 136 -32.87 3.61 0.76
CA LYS A 136 -32.36 4.03 2.06
C LYS A 136 -30.98 4.64 1.90
N HIS A 137 -30.71 5.68 2.65
CA HIS A 137 -29.38 6.24 2.84
C HIS A 137 -28.78 5.75 4.15
N GLY A 138 -27.45 5.72 4.21
CA GLY A 138 -26.69 5.41 5.41
C GLY A 138 -25.50 6.34 5.53
N VAL A 139 -25.16 6.72 6.75
CA VAL A 139 -23.98 7.51 7.07
C VAL A 139 -23.20 6.78 8.17
N ALA A 140 -21.88 6.73 8.05
CA ALA A 140 -21.01 6.12 9.05
C ALA A 140 -19.67 6.87 9.12
N MET A 141 -19.11 6.95 10.32
CA MET A 141 -17.78 7.50 10.55
C MET A 141 -16.90 6.43 11.21
N VAL A 142 -15.76 6.11 10.59
CA VAL A 142 -14.85 5.04 11.03
C VAL A 142 -13.47 5.64 11.32
N PRO A 143 -12.96 5.57 12.57
CA PRO A 143 -11.60 6.00 12.87
C PRO A 143 -10.59 4.98 12.32
N THR A 144 -9.38 5.44 12.04
CA THR A 144 -8.28 4.54 11.66
C THR A 144 -7.00 4.97 12.37
N LYS A 145 -6.23 3.98 12.85
CA LYS A 145 -4.86 4.18 13.34
C LYS A 145 -3.98 3.21 12.57
N PHE A 146 -2.99 3.75 11.86
CA PHE A 146 -2.09 2.97 11.04
C PHE A 146 -0.65 3.12 11.53
N GLY A 147 -0.02 2.01 11.95
CA GLY A 147 1.38 2.02 12.39
C GLY A 147 2.32 2.22 11.21
N ILE A 148 3.35 3.06 11.38
CA ILE A 148 4.33 3.40 10.35
C ILE A 148 5.70 2.87 10.78
N SER A 149 6.07 1.70 10.26
CA SER A 149 7.41 1.10 10.29
C SER A 149 7.29 -0.33 9.76
N PHE A 150 8.39 -0.92 9.30
CA PHE A 150 8.45 -2.37 9.11
C PHE A 150 8.42 -3.08 10.47
N THR A 151 7.57 -4.10 10.59
CA THR A 151 7.50 -4.95 11.80
C THR A 151 8.85 -5.61 12.10
N LEU A 152 9.63 -5.94 11.06
CA LEU A 152 11.00 -6.41 11.19
C LEU A 152 11.95 -5.21 11.29
N LYS A 153 12.54 -5.01 12.47
CA LYS A 153 13.40 -3.85 12.77
C LYS A 153 14.53 -3.64 11.76
N LEU A 154 15.16 -4.71 11.33
CA LEU A 154 16.28 -4.69 10.37
C LEU A 154 15.89 -4.07 9.01
N MET A 155 14.62 -4.09 8.62
CA MET A 155 14.19 -3.52 7.34
C MET A 155 14.02 -2.00 7.39
N ASN A 156 14.10 -1.38 8.57
CA ASN A 156 14.01 0.08 8.73
C ASN A 156 15.38 0.74 8.50
N GLN A 157 15.96 0.53 7.33
CA GLN A 157 17.21 1.13 6.90
C GLN A 157 17.09 1.61 5.45
N ALA A 158 17.83 2.65 5.08
CA ALA A 158 17.86 3.20 3.74
C ALA A 158 19.25 3.75 3.42
N GLY A 159 19.61 3.75 2.14
CA GLY A 159 20.86 4.31 1.64
C GLY A 159 20.63 5.13 0.37
N ALA A 160 21.50 6.10 0.15
CA ALA A 160 21.55 6.94 -1.04
C ALA A 160 23.01 7.20 -1.44
N LEU A 161 23.23 7.46 -2.73
CA LEU A 161 24.50 7.85 -3.33
C LEU A 161 24.27 9.15 -4.09
N VAL A 162 25.11 10.14 -3.85
CA VAL A 162 25.02 11.48 -4.45
C VAL A 162 26.33 11.80 -5.15
N HIS A 163 26.23 12.24 -6.40
CA HIS A 163 27.34 12.78 -7.17
C HIS A 163 27.07 14.25 -7.48
N VAL A 164 28.08 15.09 -7.22
CA VAL A 164 28.09 16.50 -7.65
C VAL A 164 29.13 16.61 -8.74
N TYR A 165 28.70 16.98 -9.95
CA TYR A 165 29.58 17.15 -11.09
C TYR A 165 30.20 18.55 -11.09
N THR A 166 31.25 18.73 -11.90
CA THR A 166 32.00 19.99 -11.98
C THR A 166 31.20 21.15 -12.58
N ASP A 167 30.11 20.85 -13.31
CA ASP A 167 29.18 21.84 -13.85
C ASP A 167 28.13 22.30 -12.82
N GLY A 168 28.09 21.68 -11.64
CA GLY A 168 27.11 21.96 -10.59
C GLY A 168 25.90 21.04 -10.60
N THR A 169 25.78 20.14 -11.59
CA THR A 169 24.68 19.17 -11.66
C THR A 169 24.80 18.13 -10.55
N ILE A 170 23.66 17.68 -10.02
CA ILE A 170 23.59 16.72 -8.92
C ILE A 170 22.83 15.48 -9.38
N LEU A 171 23.48 14.32 -9.31
CA LEU A 171 22.85 13.02 -9.52
C LEU A 171 22.66 12.30 -8.19
N VAL A 172 21.41 12.00 -7.86
CA VAL A 172 21.04 11.28 -6.65
C VAL A 172 20.53 9.89 -7.03
N THR A 173 20.96 8.85 -6.34
CA THR A 173 20.37 7.51 -6.44
C THR A 173 20.08 6.99 -5.04
N HIS A 174 19.02 6.22 -4.87
CA HIS A 174 18.63 5.67 -3.57
C HIS A 174 17.98 4.30 -3.72
N GLY A 175 17.93 3.53 -2.64
CA GLY A 175 17.39 2.15 -2.66
C GLY A 175 15.87 2.03 -2.88
N GLY A 176 15.17 3.14 -3.13
CA GLY A 176 13.72 3.17 -3.26
C GLY A 176 13.26 3.17 -4.71
N VAL A 177 12.08 2.59 -4.98
CA VAL A 177 11.57 2.41 -6.33
C VAL A 177 10.33 3.26 -6.57
N GLU A 178 10.33 4.03 -7.66
CA GLU A 178 9.14 4.75 -8.13
C GLU A 178 8.11 3.79 -8.73
N MET A 179 6.88 3.86 -8.20
CA MET A 179 5.75 3.04 -8.63
C MET A 179 4.45 3.84 -8.76
N GLY A 180 4.53 5.17 -8.83
CA GLY A 180 3.40 6.11 -8.95
C GLY A 180 3.12 6.91 -7.67
N GLN A 181 3.91 6.73 -6.61
CA GLN A 181 3.77 7.42 -5.32
C GLN A 181 4.52 8.76 -5.26
N GLY A 182 5.29 9.10 -6.29
CA GLY A 182 6.09 10.33 -6.35
C GLY A 182 7.28 10.30 -5.40
N LEU A 183 7.89 9.13 -5.22
CA LEU A 183 9.05 8.97 -4.36
C LEU A 183 10.24 9.76 -4.89
N HIS A 184 10.54 9.63 -6.18
CA HIS A 184 11.64 10.36 -6.80
C HIS A 184 11.42 11.87 -6.69
N THR A 185 10.20 12.35 -6.94
CA THR A 185 9.85 13.77 -6.76
C THR A 185 10.15 14.27 -5.34
N LYS A 186 9.79 13.49 -4.31
CA LYS A 186 10.07 13.86 -2.92
C LYS A 186 11.56 13.85 -2.60
N VAL A 187 12.32 12.89 -3.12
CA VAL A 187 13.78 12.85 -2.92
C VAL A 187 14.45 14.04 -3.60
N ALA A 188 14.02 14.42 -4.81
CA ALA A 188 14.50 15.64 -5.46
C ALA A 188 14.22 16.90 -4.63
N GLN A 189 13.03 17.01 -4.03
CA GLN A 189 12.68 18.11 -3.13
C GLN A 189 13.57 18.15 -1.88
N VAL A 190 13.87 17.00 -1.30
CA VAL A 190 14.80 16.89 -0.16
C VAL A 190 16.21 17.29 -0.57
N ALA A 191 16.70 16.84 -1.72
CA ALA A 191 18.01 17.22 -2.24
C ALA A 191 18.08 18.73 -2.51
N ALA A 192 17.08 19.30 -3.19
CA ALA A 192 16.99 20.74 -3.46
C ALA A 192 17.04 21.56 -2.16
N SER A 193 16.26 21.15 -1.15
CA SER A 193 16.28 21.80 0.17
C SER A 193 17.60 21.63 0.90
N ALA A 194 18.26 20.47 0.81
CA ALA A 194 19.51 20.19 1.51
C ALA A 194 20.71 20.93 0.89
N PHE A 195 20.74 21.07 -0.43
CA PHE A 195 21.76 21.84 -1.16
C PHE A 195 21.43 23.32 -1.30
N ASN A 196 20.24 23.75 -0.83
CA ASN A 196 19.75 25.13 -0.97
C ASN A 196 19.74 25.62 -2.43
N ILE A 197 19.29 24.77 -3.34
CA ILE A 197 19.15 25.06 -4.77
C ILE A 197 17.69 24.92 -5.22
N PRO A 198 17.27 25.61 -6.29
CA PRO A 198 15.93 25.44 -6.85
C PRO A 198 15.68 23.99 -7.31
N LEU A 199 14.44 23.51 -7.19
CA LEU A 199 14.04 22.18 -7.70
C LEU A 199 14.13 22.08 -9.23
N SER A 200 14.02 23.22 -9.93
CA SER A 200 14.21 23.32 -11.38
C SER A 200 15.68 23.22 -11.80
N SER A 201 16.61 23.35 -10.85
CA SER A 201 18.05 23.26 -11.10
C SER A 201 18.45 21.79 -11.08
N GLU A 202 18.94 21.29 -12.21
CA GLU A 202 20.01 20.29 -12.37
C GLU A 202 20.11 19.09 -11.40
N ILE A 203 19.02 18.70 -10.74
CA ILE A 203 18.93 17.50 -9.90
C ILE A 203 18.31 16.38 -10.72
N TYR A 204 19.09 15.31 -10.91
CA TYR A 204 18.69 14.10 -11.61
C TYR A 204 18.60 12.91 -10.66
N LEU A 205 17.66 12.00 -10.94
CA LEU A 205 17.39 10.77 -10.20
C LEU A 205 17.44 9.54 -11.11
#